data_AF-A0A498EB85-F1
#
_entry.id   AF-A0A498EB85-F1
#
_cell.length_a   1.000
_cell.length_b   1.000
_cell.length_c   1.000
_cell.angle_alpha   90.00
_cell.angle_beta   90.00
_cell.angle_gamma   90.00
#
_symmetry.space_group_name_H-M   'P 1'
#
loop_
_entity.id
_entity.type
_entity.pdbx_description
1 polymer ?
#
loop_
_entity_poly.entity_id
_entity_poly.type
_entity_poly.pdbx_seq_one_letter_code
_entity_poly.pdbx_strand_id
1 'polypeptide(L)'
;MVTNRVTVSLDEDAQSALDGLAGRTDKAQSELVREALVFYAANFEAATTDAGPNLEAYHQMLSSGEHVLLDVDFLHTFLDYVEGDDGEPAPEFFDAIDRVAAFHAHEYRDRFESLAELLDWLSFCGFLTVRASEGDTFHVVFPTESVKWFMSRFIALSTEQSPFDIEVEEGVSKVLLTEVR
;
A
#
# COMPACT_ATOMS: atom_id res chain seq x y z
N MET A 1 28.42 -25.77 21.61
CA MET A 1 28.40 -24.93 20.40
C MET A 1 29.66 -24.08 20.40
N VAL A 2 30.29 -23.88 19.24
CA VAL A 2 31.45 -23.00 19.14
C VAL A 2 30.95 -21.56 19.23
N THR A 3 31.33 -20.85 20.29
CA THR A 3 31.06 -19.41 20.43
C THR A 3 32.16 -18.63 19.74
N ASN A 4 31.82 -18.00 18.62
CA ASN A 4 32.70 -17.05 17.94
C ASN A 4 32.56 -15.68 18.60
N ARG A 5 33.68 -15.05 19.00
CA ARG A 5 33.68 -13.70 19.59
C ARG A 5 33.85 -12.66 18.50
N VAL A 6 32.93 -11.70 18.44
CA VAL A 6 33.03 -10.50 17.61
C VAL A 6 33.23 -9.30 18.54
N THR A 7 34.14 -8.40 18.17
CA THR A 7 34.34 -7.10 18.81
C THR A 7 34.22 -6.05 17.71
N VAL A 8 33.28 -5.13 17.86
CA VAL A 8 32.96 -4.11 16.85
C VAL A 8 32.91 -2.74 17.54
N SER A 9 33.36 -1.71 16.83
CA SER A 9 33.15 -0.33 17.24
C SER A 9 31.81 0.14 16.68
N LEU A 10 31.01 0.82 17.51
CA LEU A 10 29.75 1.42 17.10
C LEU A 10 29.96 2.92 16.91
N ASP A 11 29.33 3.49 15.88
CA ASP A 11 29.15 4.93 15.77
C ASP A 11 28.02 5.40 16.71
N GLU A 12 27.79 6.72 16.78
CA GLU A 12 26.80 7.31 17.67
C GLU A 12 25.37 6.84 17.36
N ASP A 13 25.05 6.66 16.08
CA ASP A 13 23.74 6.20 15.61
C ASP A 13 23.49 4.74 16.02
N ALA A 14 24.44 3.85 15.76
CA ALA A 14 24.34 2.44 16.13
C ALA A 14 24.32 2.26 17.65
N GLN A 15 25.09 3.06 18.40
CA GLN A 15 25.05 3.06 19.87
C GLN A 15 23.67 3.50 20.38
N SER A 16 23.13 4.60 19.86
CA SER A 16 21.81 5.11 20.24
C SER A 16 20.69 4.11 19.93
N ALA A 17 20.76 3.44 18.77
CA ALA A 17 19.81 2.40 18.40
C ALA A 17 19.87 1.19 19.35
N LEU A 18 21.08 0.74 19.71
CA LEU A 18 21.27 -0.37 20.63
C LEU A 18 20.73 -0.06 22.04
N ASP A 19 21.01 1.13 22.56
CA ASP A 19 20.51 1.57 23.87
C ASP A 19 18.98 1.72 23.87
N GLY A 20 18.41 2.25 22.78
CA GLY A 20 16.96 2.33 22.60
C GLY A 20 16.28 0.95 22.58
N LEU A 21 16.87 -0.03 21.88
CA LEU A 21 16.36 -1.41 21.85
C LEU A 21 16.48 -2.10 23.21
N ALA A 22 17.59 -1.92 23.91
CA ALA A 22 17.80 -2.46 25.26
C ALA A 22 16.75 -1.91 26.23
N GLY A 23 16.49 -0.60 26.18
CA GLY A 23 15.46 0.03 27.02
C GLY A 23 14.03 -0.45 26.74
N ARG A 24 13.72 -0.86 25.51
CA ARG A 24 12.38 -1.33 25.10
C ARG A 24 12.12 -2.81 25.35
N THR A 25 13.16 -3.63 25.42
CA THR A 25 13.04 -5.10 25.41
C THR A 25 13.55 -5.78 26.68
N ASP A 26 14.25 -5.04 27.55
CA ASP A 26 14.95 -5.57 28.74
C ASP A 26 15.96 -6.70 28.42
N LYS A 27 16.41 -6.76 27.16
CA LYS A 27 17.38 -7.76 26.68
C LYS A 27 18.82 -7.27 26.83
N ALA A 28 19.73 -8.21 27.07
CA ALA A 28 21.16 -7.91 27.06
C ALA A 28 21.64 -7.47 25.66
N GLN A 29 22.55 -6.50 25.60
CA GLN A 29 23.11 -6.01 24.32
C GLN A 29 23.64 -7.13 23.42
N SER A 30 24.29 -8.14 23.99
CA SER A 30 24.81 -9.27 23.19
C SER A 30 23.70 -10.11 22.53
N GLU A 31 22.52 -10.20 23.16
CA GLU A 31 21.35 -10.87 22.60
C GLU A 31 20.75 -10.04 21.48
N LEU A 32 20.56 -8.74 21.70
CA LEU A 32 20.10 -7.80 20.69
C LEU A 32 20.99 -7.79 19.45
N VAL A 33 22.32 -7.78 19.61
CA VAL A 33 23.25 -7.84 18.48
C VAL A 33 23.11 -9.15 17.71
N ARG A 34 22.89 -10.29 18.39
CA ARG A 34 22.67 -11.57 17.70
C ARG A 34 21.34 -11.58 16.95
N GLU A 35 20.26 -11.13 17.58
CA GLU A 35 18.93 -11.05 16.96
C GLU A 35 18.92 -10.08 15.78
N ALA A 36 19.50 -8.89 15.95
CA ALA A 36 19.63 -7.89 14.89
C ALA A 36 20.46 -8.41 13.71
N LEU A 37 21.56 -9.12 13.96
CA LEU A 37 22.36 -9.71 12.88
C LEU A 37 21.60 -10.80 12.13
N VAL A 38 20.90 -11.69 12.84
CA VAL A 38 20.07 -12.73 12.23
C VAL A 38 18.91 -12.11 11.44
N PHE A 39 18.26 -11.10 12.00
CA PHE A 39 17.18 -10.36 11.35
C PHE A 39 17.68 -9.64 10.10
N TYR A 40 18.79 -8.91 10.19
CA TYR A 40 19.38 -8.20 9.06
C TYR A 40 19.80 -9.16 7.95
N ALA A 41 20.39 -10.32 8.30
CA ALA A 41 20.72 -11.35 7.32
C ALA A 41 19.48 -11.95 6.65
N ALA A 42 18.42 -12.23 7.42
CA ALA A 42 17.16 -12.77 6.89
C ALA A 42 16.41 -11.77 5.99
N ASN A 43 16.58 -10.46 6.22
CA ASN A 43 15.92 -9.39 5.50
C ASN A 43 16.88 -8.59 4.62
N PHE A 44 18.06 -9.15 4.30
CA PHE A 44 19.14 -8.41 3.66
C PHE A 44 18.72 -7.81 2.31
N GLU A 45 18.03 -8.59 1.48
CA GLU A 45 17.52 -8.12 0.18
C GLU A 45 16.55 -6.96 0.37
N ALA A 46 15.63 -7.08 1.33
CA ALA A 46 14.64 -6.05 1.61
C ALA A 46 15.28 -4.78 2.21
N ALA A 47 16.36 -4.91 2.97
CA ALA A 47 17.11 -3.81 3.57
C ALA A 47 18.11 -3.14 2.61
N THR A 48 18.42 -3.75 1.46
CA THR A 48 19.44 -3.27 0.50
C THR A 48 18.91 -2.95 -0.88
N THR A 49 17.69 -3.38 -1.21
CA THR A 49 16.98 -2.91 -2.39
C THR A 49 16.58 -1.44 -2.18
N ASP A 50 16.53 -0.64 -3.26
CA ASP A 50 15.85 0.68 -3.29
C ASP A 50 14.32 0.57 -3.06
N ALA A 51 13.88 -0.51 -2.39
CA ALA A 51 12.53 -0.68 -1.91
C ALA A 51 12.33 0.38 -0.83
N GLY A 52 11.51 1.38 -1.15
CA GLY A 52 11.19 2.47 -0.25
C GLY A 52 10.77 2.03 1.16
N PRO A 53 10.72 2.97 2.11
CA PRO A 53 10.88 2.75 3.55
C PRO A 53 9.82 1.93 4.32
N ASN A 54 9.00 1.07 3.70
CA ASN A 54 7.74 0.63 4.32
C ASN A 54 7.54 -0.89 4.48
N LEU A 55 8.59 -1.65 4.81
CA LEU A 55 8.44 -3.05 5.27
C LEU A 55 7.48 -3.18 6.46
N GLU A 56 7.57 -2.24 7.41
CA GLU A 56 6.69 -2.21 8.59
C GLU A 56 5.24 -1.99 8.18
N ALA A 57 4.98 -1.06 7.26
CA ALA A 57 3.64 -0.81 6.75
C ALA A 57 3.08 -2.05 6.03
N TYR A 58 3.88 -2.72 5.18
CA TYR A 58 3.43 -3.95 4.48
C TYR A 58 3.11 -5.06 5.48
N HIS A 59 3.95 -5.24 6.50
CA HIS A 59 3.67 -6.17 7.58
C HIS A 59 2.37 -5.80 8.32
N GLN A 60 2.16 -4.53 8.67
CA GLN A 60 0.95 -4.08 9.37
C GLN A 60 -0.31 -4.32 8.52
N MET A 61 -0.26 -3.99 7.24
CA MET A 61 -1.36 -4.21 6.29
C MET A 61 -1.71 -5.68 6.13
N LEU A 62 -0.70 -6.55 5.98
CA LEU A 62 -0.93 -7.99 5.80
C LEU A 62 -1.31 -8.69 7.10
N SER A 63 -0.85 -8.18 8.26
CA SER A 63 -1.18 -8.74 9.57
C SER A 63 -2.57 -8.35 10.08
N SER A 64 -3.20 -7.29 9.56
CA SER A 64 -4.60 -6.96 9.89
C SER A 64 -5.59 -8.01 9.36
N GLY A 65 -5.21 -8.73 8.30
CA GLY A 65 -6.06 -9.73 7.63
C GLY A 65 -7.05 -9.15 6.63
N GLU A 66 -7.03 -7.83 6.41
CA GLU A 66 -7.91 -7.15 5.44
C GLU A 66 -7.37 -7.21 4.00
N HIS A 67 -6.06 -7.44 3.85
CA HIS A 67 -5.38 -7.45 2.56
C HIS A 67 -4.70 -8.80 2.31
N VAL A 68 -4.69 -9.22 1.04
CA VAL A 68 -4.01 -10.44 0.58
C VAL A 68 -3.05 -10.10 -0.54
N LEU A 69 -1.91 -10.82 -0.59
CA LEU A 69 -1.05 -10.78 -1.78
C LEU A 69 -1.69 -11.64 -2.86
N LEU A 70 -2.10 -11.01 -3.96
CA LEU A 70 -2.71 -11.66 -5.10
C LEU A 70 -1.84 -11.46 -6.34
N ASP A 71 -1.56 -12.56 -7.04
CA ASP A 71 -0.85 -12.51 -8.32
C ASP A 71 -1.73 -11.85 -9.40
N VAL A 72 -1.09 -11.08 -10.29
CA VAL A 72 -1.78 -10.32 -11.33
C VAL A 72 -2.51 -11.24 -12.31
N ASP A 73 -1.97 -12.42 -12.64
CA ASP A 73 -2.64 -13.36 -13.55
C ASP A 73 -3.88 -13.99 -12.90
N PHE A 74 -3.86 -14.23 -11.58
CA PHE A 74 -5.05 -14.67 -10.85
C PHE A 74 -6.11 -13.56 -10.78
N LEU A 75 -5.70 -12.31 -10.55
CA LEU A 75 -6.62 -11.17 -10.59
C LEU A 75 -7.30 -11.06 -11.96
N HIS A 76 -6.53 -11.14 -13.04
CA HIS A 76 -7.05 -11.18 -14.41
C HIS A 76 -8.04 -12.32 -14.60
N THR A 77 -7.68 -13.53 -14.18
CA THR A 77 -8.56 -14.69 -14.30
C THR A 77 -9.89 -14.43 -13.59
N PHE A 78 -9.90 -13.80 -12.41
CA PHE A 78 -11.14 -13.47 -11.74
C PHE A 78 -11.96 -12.42 -12.49
N LEU A 79 -11.32 -11.38 -13.02
CA LEU A 79 -12.00 -10.32 -13.78
C LEU A 79 -12.60 -10.87 -15.08
N ASP A 80 -11.89 -11.75 -15.79
CA ASP A 80 -12.40 -12.44 -16.99
C ASP A 80 -13.66 -13.28 -16.72
N TYR A 81 -13.87 -13.76 -15.50
CA TYR A 81 -15.09 -14.48 -15.11
C TYR A 81 -16.27 -13.56 -14.79
N VAL A 82 -16.00 -12.30 -14.52
CA VAL A 82 -16.99 -11.30 -14.10
C VAL A 82 -17.39 -10.43 -15.28
N GLU A 83 -16.47 -10.17 -16.19
CA GLU A 83 -16.70 -9.57 -17.50
C GLU A 83 -17.43 -10.59 -18.39
N GLY A 84 -18.60 -10.22 -18.91
CA GLY A 84 -19.41 -11.07 -19.79
C GLY A 84 -18.81 -11.23 -21.18
N ASP A 85 -19.49 -11.95 -22.07
CA ASP A 85 -19.06 -12.18 -23.46
C ASP A 85 -18.93 -10.89 -24.28
N ASP A 86 -19.57 -9.81 -23.84
CA ASP A 86 -19.49 -8.45 -24.41
C ASP A 86 -18.38 -7.59 -23.79
N GLY A 87 -17.64 -8.12 -22.82
CA GLY A 87 -16.61 -7.41 -22.06
C GLY A 87 -17.17 -6.53 -20.94
N GLU A 88 -18.48 -6.57 -20.70
CA GLU A 88 -19.12 -5.77 -19.65
C GLU A 88 -19.31 -6.57 -18.37
N PRO A 89 -19.00 -6.02 -17.18
CA PRO A 89 -19.16 -6.72 -15.92
C PRO A 89 -20.62 -7.00 -15.59
N ALA A 90 -20.89 -8.12 -14.92
CA ALA A 90 -22.23 -8.43 -14.43
C ALA A 90 -22.77 -7.31 -13.50
N PRO A 91 -24.05 -6.91 -13.61
CA PRO A 91 -24.64 -5.89 -12.74
C PRO A 91 -24.47 -6.15 -11.24
N GLU A 92 -24.56 -7.41 -10.82
CA GLU A 92 -24.39 -7.82 -9.42
C GLU A 92 -22.97 -7.54 -8.90
N PHE A 93 -21.98 -7.49 -9.79
CA PHE A 93 -20.62 -7.12 -9.43
C PHE A 93 -20.49 -5.62 -9.19
N PHE A 94 -21.16 -4.78 -10.00
CA PHE A 94 -21.26 -3.35 -9.73
C PHE A 94 -21.93 -3.08 -8.38
N ASP A 95 -23.01 -3.78 -8.05
CA ASP A 95 -23.66 -3.69 -6.75
C ASP A 95 -22.70 -4.07 -5.60
N ALA A 96 -21.82 -5.05 -5.83
CA ALA A 96 -20.82 -5.44 -4.84
C ALA A 96 -19.76 -4.35 -4.63
N ILE A 97 -19.24 -3.77 -5.72
CA ILE A 97 -18.28 -2.67 -5.67
C ILE A 97 -18.90 -1.47 -4.94
N ASP A 98 -20.13 -1.10 -5.27
CA ASP A 98 -20.80 0.06 -4.68
C ASP A 98 -20.99 -0.11 -3.18
N ARG A 99 -21.34 -1.31 -2.72
CA ARG A 99 -21.43 -1.62 -1.28
C ARG A 99 -20.08 -1.47 -0.58
N VAL A 100 -19.00 -1.96 -1.20
CA VAL A 100 -17.64 -1.85 -0.64
C VAL A 100 -17.19 -0.39 -0.62
N ALA A 101 -17.44 0.36 -1.69
CA ALA A 101 -17.09 1.78 -1.77
C ALA A 101 -17.88 2.61 -0.77
N ALA A 102 -19.17 2.36 -0.59
CA ALA A 102 -20.00 3.05 0.40
C ALA A 102 -19.52 2.81 1.85
N PHE A 103 -19.05 1.60 2.16
CA PHE A 103 -18.43 1.30 3.45
C PHE A 103 -17.15 2.11 3.64
N HIS A 104 -16.26 2.11 2.64
CA HIS A 104 -15.02 2.88 2.69
C HIS A 104 -15.25 4.38 2.72
N ALA A 105 -16.29 4.91 2.08
CA ALA A 105 -16.65 6.33 2.19
C ALA A 105 -16.87 6.74 3.64
N HIS A 106 -17.46 5.86 4.45
CA HIS A 106 -17.61 6.12 5.88
C HIS A 106 -16.25 6.09 6.62
N GLU A 107 -15.41 5.11 6.32
CA GLU A 107 -14.08 4.96 6.96
C GLU A 107 -13.10 6.05 6.56
N TYR A 108 -13.19 6.54 5.32
CA TYR A 108 -12.27 7.50 4.74
C TYR A 108 -12.60 8.95 5.09
N ARG A 109 -13.86 9.23 5.48
CA ARG A 109 -14.37 10.57 5.82
C ARG A 109 -13.39 11.43 6.61
N ASP A 110 -12.84 10.88 7.69
CA ASP A 110 -11.96 11.60 8.61
C ASP A 110 -10.51 11.07 8.55
N ARG A 111 -10.21 10.18 7.61
CA ARG A 111 -8.92 9.50 7.50
C ARG A 111 -7.92 10.25 6.63
N PHE A 112 -8.41 10.88 5.56
CA PHE A 112 -7.58 11.54 4.56
C PHE A 112 -8.00 13.00 4.41
N GLU A 113 -7.03 13.92 4.47
CA GLU A 113 -7.28 15.36 4.29
C GLU A 113 -7.17 15.79 2.82
N SER A 114 -6.58 14.95 1.97
CA SER A 114 -6.36 15.25 0.54
C SER A 114 -6.45 14.00 -0.33
N LEU A 115 -6.65 14.22 -1.64
CA LEU A 115 -6.61 13.16 -2.65
C LEU A 115 -5.22 12.49 -2.71
N ALA A 116 -4.14 13.25 -2.46
CA ALA A 116 -2.78 12.72 -2.45
C ALA A 116 -2.60 11.60 -1.41
N GLU A 117 -3.04 11.83 -0.17
CA GLU A 117 -2.93 10.85 0.92
C GLU A 117 -3.71 9.57 0.63
N LEU A 118 -4.91 9.71 0.08
CA LEU A 118 -5.74 8.56 -0.33
C LEU A 118 -5.07 7.77 -1.46
N LEU A 119 -4.54 8.46 -2.48
CA LEU A 119 -3.90 7.80 -3.62
C LEU A 119 -2.59 7.11 -3.22
N ASP A 120 -1.82 7.69 -2.30
CA ASP A 120 -0.64 7.04 -1.70
C ASP A 120 -1.05 5.77 -0.94
N TRP A 121 -2.15 5.80 -0.20
CA TRP A 121 -2.70 4.62 0.47
C TRP A 121 -3.15 3.53 -0.53
N LEU A 122 -3.86 3.89 -1.60
CA LEU A 122 -4.30 2.92 -2.61
C LEU A 122 -3.14 2.36 -3.45
N SER A 123 -2.13 3.19 -3.72
CA SER A 123 -0.87 2.75 -4.34
C SER A 123 -0.16 1.72 -3.46
N PHE A 124 -0.12 1.98 -2.16
CA PHE A 124 0.43 1.06 -1.17
C PHE A 124 -0.36 -0.26 -1.07
N CYS A 125 -1.69 -0.23 -1.27
CA CYS A 125 -2.52 -1.43 -1.35
C CYS A 125 -2.30 -2.25 -2.64
N GLY A 126 -1.54 -1.73 -3.62
CA GLY A 126 -1.15 -2.46 -4.83
C GLY A 126 -2.13 -2.40 -6.00
N PHE A 127 -3.20 -1.61 -5.91
CA PHE A 127 -4.21 -1.50 -6.99
C PHE A 127 -3.81 -0.57 -8.13
N LEU A 128 -2.91 0.38 -7.87
CA LEU A 128 -2.56 1.43 -8.82
C LEU A 128 -1.15 1.95 -8.58
N THR A 129 -0.63 2.70 -9.55
CA THR A 129 0.56 3.53 -9.39
C THR A 129 0.17 4.99 -9.60
N VAL A 130 0.64 5.86 -8.72
CA VAL A 130 0.43 7.30 -8.81
C VAL A 130 1.68 7.95 -9.39
N ARG A 131 1.49 8.85 -10.33
CA ARG A 131 2.51 9.82 -10.74
C ARG A 131 1.93 11.21 -10.56
N ALA A 132 2.49 11.98 -9.64
CA ALA A 132 2.13 13.38 -9.51
C ALA A 132 2.42 14.11 -10.82
N SER A 133 1.47 14.94 -11.27
CA SER A 133 1.67 15.82 -12.42
C SER A 133 2.20 17.16 -11.93
N GLU A 134 1.32 18.08 -11.55
CA GLU A 134 1.59 19.35 -10.88
C GLU A 134 0.36 19.73 -10.03
N GLY A 135 0.57 20.31 -8.84
CA GLY A 135 -0.54 20.71 -7.96
C GLY A 135 -1.36 19.53 -7.45
N ASP A 136 -2.68 19.65 -7.48
CA ASP A 136 -3.63 18.66 -6.97
C ASP A 136 -4.13 17.69 -8.05
N THR A 137 -3.35 17.52 -9.14
CA THR A 137 -3.66 16.62 -10.26
C THR A 137 -2.70 15.44 -10.32
N PHE A 138 -3.28 14.23 -10.41
CA PHE A 138 -2.58 12.96 -10.32
C PHE A 138 -2.83 12.10 -11.56
N HIS A 139 -1.76 11.58 -12.16
CA HIS A 139 -1.86 10.51 -13.14
C HIS A 139 -1.92 9.17 -12.42
N VAL A 140 -3.08 8.52 -12.47
CA VAL A 140 -3.30 7.19 -11.94
C VAL A 140 -3.15 6.17 -13.07
N VAL A 141 -2.25 5.22 -12.86
CA VAL A 141 -1.97 4.11 -13.79
C VAL A 141 -2.41 2.81 -13.13
N PHE A 142 -3.31 2.11 -13.79
CA PHE A 142 -3.74 0.78 -13.35
C PHE A 142 -2.91 -0.30 -14.04
N PRO A 143 -2.72 -1.47 -13.42
CA PRO A 143 -2.00 -2.57 -14.04
C PRO A 143 -2.68 -3.08 -15.32
N THR A 144 -4.01 -2.92 -15.41
CA THR A 144 -4.85 -3.48 -16.48
C THR A 144 -6.06 -2.59 -16.76
N GLU A 145 -6.67 -2.73 -17.93
CA GLU A 145 -7.92 -2.04 -18.28
C GLU A 145 -9.10 -2.51 -17.41
N SER A 146 -9.20 -3.82 -17.17
CA SER A 146 -10.22 -4.39 -16.28
C SER A 146 -10.12 -3.84 -14.85
N VAL A 147 -8.91 -3.57 -14.35
CA VAL A 147 -8.73 -2.94 -13.04
C VAL A 147 -9.13 -1.46 -13.04
N LYS A 148 -8.87 -0.75 -14.15
CA LYS A 148 -9.15 0.69 -14.28
C LYS A 148 -10.62 0.98 -13.99
N TRP A 149 -11.56 0.32 -14.68
CA TRP A 149 -12.97 0.74 -14.62
C TRP A 149 -13.56 0.56 -13.21
N PHE A 150 -13.29 -0.56 -12.52
CA PHE A 150 -13.88 -0.80 -11.21
C PHE A 150 -13.20 0.03 -10.12
N MET A 151 -11.88 0.21 -10.22
CA MET A 151 -11.15 1.04 -9.26
C MET A 151 -11.47 2.52 -9.42
N SER A 152 -11.66 3.02 -10.65
CA SER A 152 -12.13 4.39 -10.86
C SER A 152 -13.50 4.62 -10.23
N ARG A 153 -14.42 3.66 -10.38
CA ARG A 153 -15.73 3.70 -9.72
C ARG A 153 -15.60 3.64 -8.19
N PHE A 154 -14.79 2.73 -7.67
CA PHE A 154 -14.53 2.62 -6.24
C PHE A 154 -13.97 3.92 -5.67
N ILE A 155 -12.97 4.52 -6.31
CA ILE A 155 -12.34 5.77 -5.87
C ILE A 155 -13.41 6.86 -5.78
N ALA A 156 -14.15 7.11 -6.87
CA ALA A 156 -15.17 8.15 -6.90
C ALA A 156 -16.23 8.01 -5.80
N LEU A 157 -16.75 6.80 -5.58
CA LEU A 157 -17.76 6.54 -4.56
C LEU A 157 -17.17 6.58 -3.14
N SER A 158 -15.94 6.10 -2.95
CA SER A 158 -15.25 6.08 -1.66
C SER A 158 -14.85 7.48 -1.18
N THR A 159 -14.82 8.48 -2.06
CA THR A 159 -14.50 9.87 -1.72
C THR A 159 -15.71 10.76 -1.51
N GLU A 160 -16.95 10.27 -1.68
CA GLU A 160 -18.17 11.10 -1.58
C GLU A 160 -18.37 11.78 -0.21
N GLN A 161 -17.72 11.29 0.84
CA GLN A 161 -17.79 11.84 2.21
C GLN A 161 -16.47 12.49 2.64
N SER A 162 -15.49 12.60 1.75
CA SER A 162 -14.22 13.26 2.03
C SER A 162 -14.37 14.78 2.17
N PRO A 163 -13.41 15.47 2.80
CA PRO A 163 -13.41 16.94 2.88
C PRO A 163 -13.03 17.64 1.56
N PHE A 164 -12.90 16.89 0.47
CA PHE A 164 -12.56 17.34 -0.87
C PHE A 164 -13.43 16.60 -1.91
N ASP A 165 -13.66 17.24 -3.05
CA ASP A 165 -14.30 16.63 -4.21
C ASP A 165 -13.23 16.20 -5.23
N ILE A 166 -13.60 15.34 -6.17
CA ILE A 166 -12.69 14.90 -7.24
C ILE A 166 -13.31 15.06 -8.62
N GLU A 167 -12.50 15.51 -9.57
CA GLU A 167 -12.80 15.43 -11.00
C GLU A 167 -12.04 14.26 -11.64
N VAL A 168 -12.74 13.50 -12.48
CA VAL A 168 -12.21 12.29 -13.12
C VAL A 168 -12.19 12.49 -14.64
N GLU A 169 -10.99 12.46 -15.23
CA GLU A 169 -10.78 12.50 -16.66
C GLU A 169 -10.19 11.16 -17.15
N GLU A 170 -10.96 10.44 -17.96
CA GLU A 170 -10.53 9.14 -18.47
C GLU A 170 -9.69 9.26 -19.75
N GLY A 171 -8.50 8.66 -19.72
CA GLY A 171 -7.71 8.35 -20.91
C GLY A 171 -7.78 6.87 -21.30
N VAL A 172 -7.05 6.51 -22.36
CA VAL A 172 -7.03 5.13 -22.89
C VAL A 172 -6.45 4.13 -21.88
N SER A 173 -5.33 4.47 -21.23
CA SER A 173 -4.63 3.57 -20.28
C SER A 173 -4.41 4.17 -18.89
N LYS A 174 -4.93 5.38 -18.67
CA LYS A 174 -4.69 6.16 -17.46
C LYS A 174 -5.92 6.96 -17.10
N VAL A 175 -6.01 7.34 -15.84
CA VAL A 175 -7.01 8.27 -15.35
C VAL A 175 -6.29 9.46 -14.75
N LEU A 176 -6.78 10.65 -15.09
CA LEU A 176 -6.40 11.90 -14.45
C LEU A 176 -7.42 12.15 -13.34
N LEU A 177 -6.94 12.24 -12.11
CA LEU A 177 -7.76 12.63 -10.96
C LEU A 177 -7.28 13.98 -10.47
N THR A 178 -8.21 14.91 -10.27
CA THR A 178 -7.92 16.25 -9.75
C THR A 178 -8.73 16.50 -8.50
N GLU A 179 -8.09 16.91 -7.41
CA GLU A 179 -8.79 17.40 -6.22
C GLU A 179 -9.43 18.76 -6.55
N VAL A 180 -10.70 18.92 -6.22
CA VAL A 180 -11.41 20.20 -6.31
C VAL A 180 -12.05 20.52 -4.96
N ARG A 181 -12.14 21.82 -4.64
CA ARG A 181 -12.65 22.34 -3.36
C ARG A 181 -13.76 23.36 -3.57
#